data_AF-A0A1V5PXJ8-F1
#
_entry.id   AF-A0A1V5PXJ8-F1
#
_cell.length_a   1.000
_cell.length_b   1.000
_cell.length_c   1.000
_cell.angle_alpha   90.00
_cell.angle_beta   90.00
_cell.angle_gamma   90.00
#
_symmetry.space_group_name_H-M   'P 1'
#
loop_
_entity.id
_entity.type
_entity.pdbx_description
1 polymer ?
#
loop_
_entity_poly.entity_id
_entity_poly.type
_entity_poly.pdbx_seq_one_letter_code
_entity_poly.pdbx_strand_id
1 'polypeptide(L)'
;MAIDVFTQLLERVRTLETRLNALVLPEVGSTSAGFAWTGSAITAAQTVLADGALGDVATVMYAVAEEIGTDTGGGVATLEPGDSVVICNDGTNACTLTCTAGGGLTLARSAGADSYAASLWVVYV
;
A
#
# COMPACT_ATOMS: atom_id res chain seq x y z
N MET A 1 45.51 -5.01 -40.47
CA MET A 1 44.14 -4.46 -40.56
C MET A 1 43.09 -5.38 -39.92
N ALA A 2 43.09 -6.70 -40.16
CA ALA A 2 42.07 -7.60 -39.58
C ALA A 2 42.18 -7.85 -38.06
N ILE A 3 43.40 -7.88 -37.51
CA ILE A 3 43.65 -8.07 -36.05
C ILE A 3 43.07 -6.90 -35.24
N ASP A 4 43.16 -5.69 -35.79
CA ASP A 4 42.67 -4.46 -35.15
C ASP A 4 41.14 -4.46 -35.03
N VAL A 5 40.44 -4.89 -36.08
CA VAL A 5 38.98 -5.02 -36.08
C VAL A 5 38.51 -6.08 -35.08
N PHE A 6 39.22 -7.20 -34.96
CA PHE A 6 38.85 -8.26 -34.01
C PHE A 6 39.01 -7.81 -32.56
N THR A 7 40.11 -7.09 -32.25
CA THR A 7 40.33 -6.50 -30.92
C THR A 7 39.26 -5.46 -30.58
N GLN A 8 38.94 -4.55 -31.50
CA GLN A 8 37.88 -3.57 -31.30
C GLN A 8 36.51 -4.23 -31.08
N LEU A 9 36.22 -5.34 -31.76
CA LEU A 9 34.98 -6.08 -31.56
C LEU A 9 34.89 -6.66 -30.14
N LEU A 10 35.98 -7.25 -29.65
CA LEU A 10 36.04 -7.83 -28.30
C LEU A 10 35.82 -6.79 -27.21
N GLU A 11 36.40 -5.59 -27.36
CA GLU A 11 36.21 -4.49 -26.41
C GLU A 11 34.76 -4.00 -26.40
N ARG A 12 34.12 -3.93 -27.56
CA ARG A 12 32.70 -3.56 -27.66
C ARG A 12 31.80 -4.62 -27.02
N VAL A 13 32.11 -5.90 -27.20
CA VAL A 13 31.36 -7.00 -26.57
C VAL A 13 31.45 -6.93 -25.05
N ARG A 14 32.66 -6.78 -24.48
CA ARG A 14 32.86 -6.65 -23.02
C ARG A 14 32.12 -5.43 -22.44
N THR A 15 32.12 -4.33 -23.19
CA THR A 15 31.41 -3.11 -22.79
C THR A 15 29.90 -3.33 -22.77
N LEU A 16 29.36 -4.07 -23.76
CA LEU A 16 27.95 -4.42 -23.82
C LEU A 16 27.56 -5.38 -22.70
N GLU A 17 28.38 -6.38 -22.40
CA GLU A 17 28.18 -7.31 -21.26
C GLU A 17 28.14 -6.55 -19.94
N THR A 18 29.07 -5.62 -19.73
CA THR A 18 29.11 -4.78 -18.53
C THR A 18 27.85 -3.91 -18.41
N ARG A 19 27.44 -3.28 -19.52
CA ARG A 19 26.22 -2.45 -19.57
C ARG A 19 24.95 -3.28 -19.36
N LEU A 20 24.90 -4.50 -19.88
CA LEU A 20 23.78 -5.42 -19.71
C LEU A 20 23.69 -5.91 -18.27
N ASN A 21 24.81 -6.26 -17.65
CA ASN A 21 24.85 -6.68 -16.25
C ASN A 21 24.53 -5.52 -15.29
N ALA A 22 24.87 -4.29 -15.67
CA ALA A 22 24.48 -3.08 -14.94
C ALA A 22 23.06 -2.60 -15.27
N LEU A 23 22.42 -3.16 -16.29
CA LEU A 23 21.04 -2.87 -16.66
C LEU A 23 20.11 -3.58 -15.69
N VAL A 24 20.02 -3.03 -14.48
CA VAL A 24 18.79 -3.14 -13.70
C VAL A 24 17.78 -2.31 -14.47
N LEU A 25 16.99 -2.93 -15.33
CA LEU A 25 15.73 -2.30 -15.73
C LEU A 25 14.98 -2.09 -14.42
N PRO A 26 14.55 -0.86 -14.06
CA PRO A 26 13.49 -0.75 -13.07
C PRO A 26 12.43 -1.71 -13.59
N GLU A 27 12.01 -2.65 -12.75
CA GLU A 27 10.93 -3.53 -13.11
C GLU A 27 9.84 -2.58 -13.59
N VAL A 28 9.46 -2.64 -14.88
CA VAL A 28 8.16 -2.15 -15.29
C VAL A 28 7.21 -3.21 -14.77
N GLY A 29 7.17 -3.31 -13.45
CA GLY A 29 6.11 -3.97 -12.74
C GLY A 29 4.89 -3.24 -13.22
N SER A 30 3.96 -4.01 -13.73
CA SER A 30 2.56 -3.68 -13.53
C SER A 30 2.36 -3.58 -12.01
N THR A 31 2.73 -2.44 -11.38
CA THR A 31 2.81 -2.21 -9.93
C THR A 31 1.46 -1.97 -9.28
N SER A 32 0.37 -2.54 -9.80
CA SER A 32 -0.86 -2.66 -9.01
C SER A 32 -0.64 -3.73 -7.94
N ALA A 33 0.17 -3.40 -6.92
CA ALA A 33 0.45 -4.22 -5.76
C ALA A 33 -0.79 -4.19 -4.86
N GLY A 34 -1.80 -4.99 -5.21
CA GLY A 34 -2.93 -5.23 -4.34
C GLY A 34 -2.45 -5.82 -3.01
N PHE A 35 -2.82 -5.20 -1.89
CA PHE A 35 -2.50 -5.65 -0.54
C PHE A 35 -3.79 -5.99 0.22
N ALA A 36 -3.85 -7.18 0.79
CA ALA A 36 -4.94 -7.59 1.67
C ALA A 36 -4.52 -7.50 3.13
N TRP A 37 -5.42 -7.00 3.97
CA TRP A 37 -5.22 -6.95 5.42
C TRP A 37 -6.47 -7.36 6.16
N THR A 38 -6.29 -7.99 7.32
CA THR A 38 -7.36 -8.27 8.27
C THR A 38 -6.87 -8.01 9.68
N GLY A 39 -7.73 -7.46 10.53
CA GLY A 39 -7.44 -7.27 11.94
C GLY A 39 -8.71 -7.33 12.79
N SER A 40 -8.50 -7.51 14.09
CA SER A 40 -9.53 -7.66 15.12
C SER A 40 -9.09 -6.93 16.38
N ALA A 41 -9.99 -6.78 17.34
CA ALA A 41 -9.75 -6.05 18.60
C ALA A 41 -9.17 -4.64 18.38
N ILE A 42 -9.60 -3.96 17.31
CA ILE A 42 -9.10 -2.63 16.95
C ILE A 42 -9.69 -1.62 17.93
N THR A 43 -8.86 -1.17 18.86
CA THR A 43 -9.23 -0.20 19.92
C THR A 43 -8.33 1.03 19.94
N ALA A 44 -7.14 0.90 19.36
CA ALA A 44 -6.15 1.95 19.13
C ALA A 44 -5.61 1.81 17.70
N ALA A 45 -4.76 2.74 17.28
CA ALA A 45 -4.18 2.71 15.94
C ALA A 45 -3.37 1.43 15.70
N GLN A 46 -3.75 0.67 14.68
CA GLN A 46 -3.01 -0.46 14.15
C GLN A 46 -2.45 -0.10 12.77
N THR A 47 -1.20 -0.48 12.51
CA THR A 47 -0.59 -0.32 11.19
C THR A 47 -1.17 -1.37 10.23
N VAL A 48 -1.87 -0.88 9.21
CA VAL A 48 -2.35 -1.68 8.08
C VAL A 48 -1.24 -1.80 7.05
N LEU A 49 -0.64 -0.66 6.70
CA LEU A 49 0.45 -0.54 5.75
C LEU A 49 1.48 0.44 6.31
N ALA A 50 2.76 0.09 6.22
CA ALA A 50 3.83 0.94 6.77
C ALA A 50 3.97 2.26 5.98
N ASP A 51 4.44 3.31 6.65
CA ASP A 51 4.82 4.57 5.99
C ASP A 51 5.86 4.32 4.88
N GLY A 52 5.76 5.11 3.82
CA GLY A 52 6.59 5.01 2.62
C GLY A 52 6.11 3.98 1.60
N ALA A 53 5.01 3.26 1.89
CA ALA A 53 4.46 2.26 0.98
C ALA A 53 3.59 2.87 -0.13
N LEU A 54 2.84 3.93 0.17
CA LEU A 54 2.03 4.67 -0.80
C LEU A 54 2.79 5.90 -1.27
N GLY A 55 3.00 6.02 -2.58
CA GLY A 55 3.59 7.21 -3.21
C GLY A 55 2.56 8.24 -3.68
N ASP A 56 1.31 7.81 -3.89
CA ASP A 56 0.22 8.60 -4.45
C ASP A 56 -1.14 8.06 -3.92
N VAL A 57 -2.17 8.05 -4.77
CA VAL A 57 -3.54 7.59 -4.45
C VAL A 57 -3.61 6.08 -4.16
N ALA A 58 -4.34 5.72 -3.09
CA ALA A 58 -4.77 4.36 -2.78
C ALA A 58 -6.29 4.22 -2.91
N THR A 59 -6.75 3.11 -3.48
CA THR A 59 -8.15 2.67 -3.44
C THR A 59 -8.28 1.52 -2.46
N VAL A 60 -9.12 1.69 -1.42
CA VAL A 60 -9.34 0.70 -0.36
C VAL A 60 -10.77 0.21 -0.42
N MET A 61 -10.97 -1.06 -0.75
CA MET A 61 -12.22 -1.76 -0.52
C MET A 61 -12.21 -2.32 0.91
N TYR A 62 -13.25 -2.05 1.69
CA TYR A 62 -13.28 -2.39 3.11
C TYR A 62 -14.59 -3.03 3.54
N ALA A 63 -14.50 -3.89 4.54
CA ALA A 63 -15.60 -4.37 5.37
C ALA A 63 -15.16 -4.31 6.82
N VAL A 64 -16.00 -3.77 7.70
CA VAL A 64 -15.74 -3.57 9.12
C VAL A 64 -16.99 -3.88 9.92
N ALA A 65 -16.81 -4.44 11.11
CA ALA A 65 -17.88 -4.72 12.05
C ALA A 65 -17.41 -4.34 13.45
N GLU A 66 -18.34 -3.85 14.25
CA GLU A 66 -18.17 -3.83 15.70
C GLU A 66 -18.10 -5.27 16.22
N GLU A 67 -17.11 -5.55 17.04
CA GLU A 67 -17.03 -6.81 17.80
C GLU A 67 -17.86 -6.74 19.09
N ILE A 68 -18.04 -5.52 19.60
CA ILE A 68 -18.93 -5.17 20.69
C ILE A 68 -19.88 -4.15 20.11
N GLY A 69 -21.12 -4.54 19.84
CA GLY A 69 -22.08 -3.72 19.09
C GLY A 69 -22.78 -4.52 18.00
N THR A 70 -23.54 -3.86 17.15
CA THR A 70 -24.27 -4.51 16.04
C THR A 70 -24.04 -3.85 14.69
N ASP A 71 -23.28 -2.76 14.65
CA ASP A 71 -23.12 -1.96 13.45
C ASP A 71 -21.96 -2.47 12.58
N THR A 72 -22.14 -2.26 11.29
CA THR A 72 -21.20 -2.69 10.27
C THR A 72 -21.00 -1.58 9.27
N GLY A 73 -19.83 -1.56 8.65
CA GLY A 73 -19.48 -0.66 7.58
C GLY A 73 -18.87 -1.43 6.41
N GLY A 74 -19.09 -0.93 5.20
CA GLY A 74 -18.49 -1.52 4.01
C GLY A 74 -18.55 -0.55 2.86
N GLY A 75 -17.59 -0.63 1.96
CA GLY A 75 -17.52 0.26 0.81
C GLY A 75 -16.15 0.32 0.17
N VAL A 76 -15.95 1.42 -0.56
CA VAL A 76 -14.69 1.74 -1.22
C VAL A 76 -14.35 3.19 -0.88
N ALA A 77 -13.11 3.43 -0.48
CA ALA A 77 -12.54 4.75 -0.28
C ALA A 77 -11.35 4.97 -1.22
N THR A 78 -11.19 6.19 -1.71
CA THR A 78 -9.99 6.64 -2.40
C THR A 78 -9.30 7.64 -1.50
N LEU A 79 -8.03 7.41 -1.18
CA LEU A 79 -7.27 8.17 -0.20
C LEU A 79 -5.93 8.62 -0.79
N GLU A 80 -5.59 9.88 -0.59
CA GLU A 80 -4.26 10.45 -0.78
C GLU A 80 -3.51 10.53 0.57
N PRO A 81 -2.16 10.65 0.57
CA PRO A 81 -1.40 10.87 1.80
C PRO A 81 -1.90 12.07 2.60
N GLY A 82 -2.36 11.84 3.83
CA GLY A 82 -2.96 12.84 4.71
C GLY A 82 -4.48 12.73 4.86
N ASP A 83 -5.15 11.93 4.02
CA ASP A 83 -6.60 11.73 4.08
C ASP A 83 -7.03 10.80 5.22
N SER A 84 -8.30 10.90 5.59
CA SER A 84 -8.96 9.96 6.50
C SER A 84 -10.43 9.77 6.14
N VAL A 85 -10.97 8.60 6.47
CA VAL A 85 -12.37 8.25 6.25
C VAL A 85 -12.90 7.43 7.41
N VAL A 86 -14.07 7.81 7.92
CA VAL A 86 -14.79 7.01 8.91
C VAL A 86 -15.45 5.84 8.19
N ILE A 87 -15.04 4.61 8.49
CA ILE A 87 -15.49 3.40 7.80
C ILE A 87 -16.61 2.65 8.54
N CYS A 88 -16.79 2.92 9.84
CA CYS A 88 -17.92 2.46 10.65
C CYS A 88 -18.31 3.55 11.64
N ASN A 89 -19.59 3.85 11.80
CA ASN A 89 -20.10 4.85 12.74
C ASN A 89 -21.55 4.55 13.11
N ASP A 90 -21.84 4.35 14.40
CA ASP A 90 -23.19 4.11 14.95
C ASP A 90 -23.81 5.38 15.58
N GLY A 91 -23.09 6.51 15.54
CA GLY A 91 -23.44 7.79 16.17
C GLY A 91 -22.73 8.08 17.50
N THR A 92 -22.15 7.06 18.16
CA THR A 92 -21.39 7.17 19.42
C THR A 92 -19.97 6.64 19.27
N ASN A 93 -19.84 5.49 18.63
CA ASN A 93 -18.62 4.79 18.29
C ASN A 93 -18.27 5.03 16.83
N ALA A 94 -16.98 5.19 16.55
CA ALA A 94 -16.50 5.29 15.18
C ALA A 94 -15.16 4.60 14.97
N CYS A 95 -14.96 4.02 13.79
CA CYS A 95 -13.71 3.47 13.29
C CYS A 95 -13.26 4.25 12.06
N THR A 96 -12.01 4.73 12.05
CA THR A 96 -11.45 5.56 10.98
C THR A 96 -10.22 4.91 10.38
N LEU A 97 -10.20 4.85 9.06
CA LEU A 97 -9.04 4.52 8.25
C LEU A 97 -8.33 5.83 7.86
N THR A 98 -7.04 5.92 8.15
CA THR A 98 -6.23 7.11 7.89
C THR A 98 -5.05 6.76 7.01
N CYS A 99 -4.88 7.51 5.92
CA CYS A 99 -3.63 7.54 5.16
C CYS A 99 -2.70 8.58 5.79
N THR A 100 -1.59 8.13 6.35
CA THR A 100 -0.63 9.05 6.97
C THR A 100 -0.01 9.94 5.89
N ALA A 101 0.46 11.13 6.28
CA ALA A 101 1.20 11.99 5.36
C ALA A 101 2.48 11.32 4.81
N GLY A 102 3.00 10.30 5.50
CA GLY A 102 4.12 9.49 5.06
C GLY A 102 3.73 8.36 4.09
N GLY A 103 2.47 8.21 3.71
CA GLY A 103 2.02 7.17 2.78
C GLY A 103 1.83 5.79 3.43
N GLY A 104 1.57 5.74 4.74
CA GLY A 104 1.13 4.54 5.45
C GLY A 104 -0.39 4.50 5.60
N LEU A 105 -0.93 3.34 5.95
CA LEU A 105 -2.33 3.18 6.32
C LEU A 105 -2.43 2.72 7.77
N THR A 106 -3.28 3.40 8.54
CA THR A 106 -3.61 3.02 9.92
C THR A 106 -5.11 2.92 10.10
N LEU A 107 -5.52 1.95 10.91
CA LEU A 107 -6.93 1.77 11.25
C LEU A 107 -7.08 1.85 12.77
N ALA A 108 -8.02 2.66 13.23
CA ALA A 108 -8.20 2.94 14.66
C ALA A 108 -9.66 3.17 15.01
N ARG A 109 -10.03 2.87 16.26
CA ARG A 109 -11.20 3.51 16.86
C ARG A 109 -10.93 5.00 16.99
N SER A 110 -11.81 5.81 16.43
CA SER A 110 -11.76 7.27 16.48
C SER A 110 -12.75 7.89 17.46
N ALA A 111 -13.79 7.15 17.88
CA ALA A 111 -14.73 7.57 18.91
C ALA A 111 -15.32 6.37 19.67
N GLY A 112 -15.81 6.62 20.89
CA GLY A 112 -16.50 5.61 21.70
C GLY A 112 -15.57 4.59 22.37
N ALA A 113 -16.13 3.42 22.70
CA ALA A 113 -15.45 2.39 23.49
C ALA A 113 -15.39 1.01 22.82
N ASP A 114 -16.14 0.80 21.74
CA ASP A 114 -16.27 -0.51 21.10
C ASP A 114 -15.01 -0.93 20.34
N SER A 115 -14.80 -2.23 20.18
CA SER A 115 -13.70 -2.77 19.36
C SER A 115 -14.22 -3.18 17.99
N TYR A 116 -13.33 -3.19 17.00
CA TYR A 116 -13.70 -3.51 15.62
C TYR A 116 -12.87 -4.65 15.06
N ALA A 117 -13.48 -5.39 14.14
CA ALA A 117 -12.82 -6.28 13.21
C ALA A 117 -12.99 -5.72 11.79
N ALA A 118 -11.94 -5.81 10.98
CA ALA A 118 -11.97 -5.29 9.62
C ALA A 118 -11.17 -6.15 8.65
N SER A 119 -11.59 -6.12 7.40
CA SER A 119 -10.87 -6.64 6.25
C SER A 119 -10.76 -5.55 5.19
N LEU A 120 -9.55 -5.36 4.66
CA LEU A 120 -9.21 -4.34 3.69
C LEU A 120 -8.54 -4.99 2.47
N TRP A 121 -8.91 -4.53 1.29
CA TRP A 121 -8.19 -4.77 0.04
C TRP A 121 -7.77 -3.42 -0.54
N VAL A 122 -6.47 -3.17 -0.55
CA VAL A 122 -5.86 -1.91 -0.96
C VAL A 122 -5.23 -2.10 -2.32
N VAL A 123 -5.55 -1.22 -3.28
CA VAL A 123 -4.88 -1.14 -4.57
C VAL A 123 -4.26 0.24 -4.67
N TYR A 124 -2.95 0.30 -4.95
CA TYR A 124 -2.19 1.53 -5.05
C TYR A 124 -1.17 1.41 -6.18
N VAL A 125 -0.65 2.55 -6.64
CA VAL A 125 0.29 2.67 -7.76
C VAL A 125 1.55 3.41 -7.34
#